data_AF-A0A959H736-F1
#
_entry.id   AF-A0A959H736-F1
#
_cell.length_a   1.000
_cell.length_b   1.000
_cell.length_c   1.000
_cell.angle_alpha   90.00
_cell.angle_beta   90.00
_cell.angle_gamma   90.00
#
_symmetry.space_group_name_H-M   'P 1'
#
loop_
_entity.id
_entity.type
_entity.pdbx_description
1 polymer ?
#
loop_
_entity_poly.entity_id
_entity_poly.type
_entity_poly.pdbx_seq_one_letter_code
_entity_poly.pdbx_strand_id
1 'polypeptide(L)'
;AAADSLMKEDPFAKILIMGDLNDDPISPSVRKILNAQPEKESVRRGSLYNPMYNLFRKGIGTLAYRDAWSLFDQILLSYGLVTKRSGGYKFYKVFIHNEPYLLQSTGQFAGYPFRTFGGGAYLGGYSDHFAVYVALVKAVEP
;
A
#
# COMPACT_ATOMS: atom_id res chain seq x y z
N ALA A 1 5.05 -10.45 -13.88
CA ALA A 1 5.43 -11.81 -14.36
C ALA A 1 4.78 -12.91 -13.51
N ALA A 2 5.21 -13.15 -12.27
CA ALA A 2 4.65 -14.24 -11.45
C ALA A 2 3.15 -14.05 -11.14
N ALA A 3 2.73 -12.85 -10.70
CA ALA A 3 1.32 -12.56 -10.43
C ALA A 3 0.45 -12.68 -11.68
N ASP A 4 0.93 -12.22 -12.85
CA ASP A 4 0.18 -12.30 -14.11
C ASP A 4 -0.04 -13.76 -14.54
N SER A 5 0.96 -14.62 -14.39
CA SER A 5 0.84 -16.05 -14.66
C SER A 5 -0.19 -16.71 -13.74
N LEU A 6 -0.11 -16.45 -12.43
CA LEU A 6 -1.06 -17.00 -11.46
C LEU A 6 -2.49 -16.51 -11.72
N MET A 7 -2.69 -15.23 -12.07
CA MET A 7 -4.01 -14.70 -12.40
C MET A 7 -4.58 -15.22 -13.74
N LYS A 8 -3.72 -15.70 -14.65
CA LYS A 8 -4.14 -16.37 -15.88
C LYS A 8 -4.60 -17.80 -15.62
N GLU A 9 -3.87 -18.53 -14.78
CA GLU A 9 -4.21 -19.91 -14.40
C GLU A 9 -5.46 -19.97 -13.51
N ASP A 10 -5.53 -19.12 -12.48
CA ASP A 10 -6.69 -18.96 -11.62
C ASP A 10 -7.10 -17.48 -11.52
N PRO A 11 -8.14 -17.05 -12.25
CA PRO A 11 -8.64 -15.68 -12.19
C PRO A 11 -9.18 -15.26 -10.80
N PHE A 12 -9.38 -16.20 -9.88
CA PHE A 12 -9.81 -15.96 -8.51
C PHE A 12 -8.69 -16.14 -7.47
N ALA A 13 -7.44 -16.36 -7.93
CA ALA A 13 -6.27 -16.41 -7.08
C ALA A 13 -6.21 -15.16 -6.20
N LYS A 14 -5.96 -15.35 -4.90
CA LYS A 14 -5.86 -14.28 -3.91
C LYS A 14 -4.40 -13.89 -3.76
N ILE A 15 -4.00 -12.79 -4.40
CA ILE A 15 -2.61 -12.35 -4.48
C ILE A 15 -2.53 -10.95 -3.90
N LEU A 16 -1.55 -10.75 -3.01
CA LEU A 16 -1.12 -9.45 -2.53
C LEU A 16 0.25 -9.14 -3.16
N ILE A 17 0.41 -7.95 -3.72
CA ILE A 17 1.71 -7.39 -4.09
C ILE A 17 1.94 -6.24 -3.12
N MET A 18 2.99 -6.31 -2.32
CA MET A 18 3.23 -5.33 -1.26
C MET A 18 4.70 -4.99 -1.07
N GLY A 19 4.97 -3.80 -0.56
CA GLY A 19 6.28 -3.31 -0.22
C GLY A 19 6.49 -1.87 -0.69
N ASP A 20 7.72 -1.38 -0.52
CA ASP A 20 8.19 -0.11 -1.08
C ASP A 20 8.34 -0.25 -2.60
N LEU A 21 7.41 0.36 -3.36
CA LEU A 21 7.44 0.36 -4.82
C LEU A 21 8.30 1.48 -5.40
N ASN A 22 8.82 2.41 -4.58
CA ASN A 22 9.50 3.63 -5.00
C ASN A 22 8.69 4.50 -5.98
N ASP A 23 7.37 4.34 -5.99
CA ASP A 23 6.44 5.01 -6.90
C ASP A 23 5.14 5.30 -6.16
N ASP A 24 4.45 6.38 -6.53
CA ASP A 24 3.16 6.73 -5.95
C ASP A 24 2.02 5.91 -6.61
N PRO A 25 0.82 5.83 -5.99
CA PRO A 25 -0.33 5.15 -6.60
C PRO A 25 -0.76 5.67 -7.98
N ILE A 26 -0.37 6.90 -8.32
CA ILE A 26 -0.65 7.53 -9.61
C ILE A 26 0.46 7.31 -10.65
N SER A 27 1.63 6.84 -10.24
CA SER A 27 2.77 6.63 -11.15
C SER A 27 2.40 5.69 -12.29
N PRO A 28 2.91 5.90 -13.52
CA PRO A 28 2.61 5.03 -14.67
C PRO A 28 2.94 3.54 -14.43
N SER A 29 4.03 3.26 -13.73
CA SER A 29 4.44 1.91 -13.31
C SER A 29 3.32 1.21 -12.51
N VAL A 30 2.70 1.91 -11.56
CA VAL A 30 1.62 1.36 -10.72
C VAL A 30 0.28 1.38 -11.47
N ARG A 31 -0.13 2.55 -11.99
CA ARG A 31 -1.47 2.76 -12.54
C ARG A 31 -1.68 2.07 -13.90
N LYS A 32 -0.64 2.02 -14.74
CA LYS A 32 -0.71 1.53 -16.11
C LYS A 32 -0.02 0.17 -16.27
N ILE A 33 1.23 0.03 -15.82
CA ILE A 33 2.00 -1.19 -16.05
C ILE A 33 1.53 -2.34 -15.15
N LEU A 34 1.40 -2.11 -13.83
CA LEU A 34 0.76 -3.07 -12.91
C LEU A 34 -0.77 -3.11 -13.07
N ASN A 35 -1.34 -2.23 -13.89
CA ASN A 35 -2.78 -2.13 -14.16
C ASN A 35 -3.62 -2.06 -12.87
N ALA A 36 -3.14 -1.32 -11.87
CA ALA A 36 -3.78 -1.20 -10.57
C ALA A 36 -4.88 -0.14 -10.61
N GLN A 37 -6.12 -0.56 -10.40
CA GLN A 37 -7.30 0.30 -10.44
C GLN A 37 -7.52 1.00 -9.09
N PRO A 38 -7.92 2.29 -9.09
CA PRO A 38 -8.19 3.05 -7.88
C PRO A 38 -9.52 2.67 -7.22
N GLU A 39 -10.50 2.25 -8.02
CA GLU A 39 -11.84 1.91 -7.56
C GLU A 39 -12.07 0.41 -7.61
N LYS A 40 -12.65 -0.14 -6.55
CA LYS A 40 -12.88 -1.59 -6.40
C LYS A 40 -13.80 -2.13 -7.50
N GLU A 41 -14.77 -1.34 -7.91
CA GLU A 41 -15.78 -1.64 -8.93
C GLU A 41 -15.18 -1.66 -10.34
N SER A 42 -14.02 -1.03 -10.54
CA SER A 42 -13.30 -1.01 -11.82
C SER A 42 -12.40 -2.24 -12.01
N VAL A 43 -12.17 -3.03 -10.95
CA VAL A 43 -11.29 -4.19 -10.99
C VAL A 43 -11.93 -5.30 -11.81
N ARG A 44 -11.19 -5.83 -12.78
CA ARG A 44 -11.54 -6.98 -13.63
C ARG A 44 -10.51 -8.10 -13.45
N ARG A 45 -10.82 -9.29 -13.95
CA ARG A 45 -9.86 -10.42 -13.99
C ARG A 45 -8.57 -9.97 -14.68
N GLY A 46 -7.42 -10.33 -14.12
CA GLY A 46 -6.10 -9.91 -14.62
C GLY A 46 -5.70 -8.47 -14.31
N SER A 47 -6.50 -7.72 -13.53
CA SER A 47 -6.12 -6.40 -13.02
C SER A 47 -6.02 -6.42 -11.49
N LEU A 48 -5.33 -5.41 -10.95
CA LEU A 48 -5.15 -5.23 -9.52
C LEU A 48 -6.03 -4.10 -8.99
N TYR A 49 -6.27 -4.10 -7.69
CA TYR A 49 -6.87 -3.03 -6.93
C TYR A 49 -5.81 -2.33 -6.10
N ASN A 50 -5.77 -1.00 -6.14
CA ASN A 50 -4.92 -0.18 -5.28
C ASN A 50 -5.76 0.60 -4.25
N PRO A 51 -5.98 0.04 -3.04
CA PRO A 51 -6.70 0.73 -1.97
C PRO A 51 -5.94 1.94 -1.41
N MET A 52 -4.65 2.07 -1.68
CA MET A 52 -3.81 3.17 -1.19
C MET A 52 -4.05 4.46 -2.00
N TYR A 53 -4.63 4.36 -3.20
CA TYR A 53 -4.92 5.50 -4.07
C TYR A 53 -5.69 6.62 -3.37
N ASN A 54 -6.75 6.27 -2.63
CA ASN A 54 -7.57 7.25 -1.92
C ASN A 54 -6.87 7.87 -0.70
N LEU A 55 -5.88 7.18 -0.12
CA LEU A 55 -5.03 7.76 0.93
C LEU A 55 -4.09 8.80 0.31
N PHE A 56 -3.44 8.45 -0.80
CA PHE A 56 -2.58 9.37 -1.55
C PHE A 56 -3.33 10.64 -2.01
N ARG A 57 -4.55 10.49 -2.53
CA ARG A 57 -5.40 11.64 -2.92
C ARG A 57 -5.77 12.56 -1.76
N LYS A 58 -5.70 12.09 -0.52
CA LYS A 58 -5.89 12.88 0.70
C LYS A 58 -4.59 13.50 1.23
N GLY A 59 -3.48 13.33 0.51
CA GLY A 59 -2.15 13.81 0.93
C GLY A 59 -1.48 12.93 1.99
N ILE A 60 -1.97 11.70 2.20
CA ILE A 60 -1.39 10.77 3.17
C ILE A 60 -0.30 9.96 2.47
N GLY A 61 0.91 9.96 3.05
CA GLY A 61 2.08 9.24 2.56
C GLY A 61 2.67 8.27 3.60
N THR A 62 3.63 7.46 3.16
CA THR A 62 4.46 6.61 4.03
C THR A 62 5.83 7.21 4.29
N LEU A 63 6.27 8.15 3.46
CA LEU A 63 7.50 8.89 3.66
C LEU A 63 7.34 10.36 3.28
N ALA A 64 8.24 11.20 3.76
CA ALA A 64 8.29 12.61 3.42
C ALA A 64 9.73 13.05 3.08
N TYR A 65 9.85 13.82 2.00
CA TYR A 65 11.11 14.37 1.51
C TYR A 65 10.87 15.75 0.87
N ARG A 66 11.69 16.75 1.25
CA ARG A 66 11.58 18.15 0.77
C ARG A 66 10.15 18.70 0.87
N ASP A 67 9.51 18.51 2.02
CA ASP A 67 8.14 18.97 2.31
C ASP A 67 7.05 18.39 1.40
N ALA A 68 7.36 17.28 0.71
CA ALA A 68 6.41 16.50 -0.06
C ALA A 68 6.24 15.10 0.55
N TRP A 69 4.97 14.67 0.67
CA TRP A 69 4.62 13.31 1.06
C TRP A 69 4.53 12.40 -0.16
N SER A 70 5.12 11.22 -0.05
CA SER A 70 5.03 10.15 -1.03
C SER A 70 4.45 8.90 -0.38
N LEU A 71 3.76 8.08 -1.17
CA LEU A 71 3.13 6.83 -0.73
C LEU A 71 3.71 5.65 -1.50
N PHE A 72 5.00 5.38 -1.25
CA PHE A 72 5.73 4.32 -1.94
C PHE A 72 5.41 2.93 -1.41
N ASP A 73 5.23 2.80 -0.10
CA ASP A 73 4.83 1.54 0.52
C ASP A 73 3.35 1.29 0.23
N GLN A 74 3.08 0.30 -0.61
CA GLN A 74 1.74 0.03 -1.11
C GLN A 74 1.37 -1.44 -0.95
N ILE A 75 0.07 -1.72 -0.91
CA ILE A 75 -0.50 -3.08 -0.95
C ILE A 75 -1.52 -3.11 -2.08
N LEU A 76 -1.22 -3.87 -3.13
CA LEU A 76 -2.10 -4.11 -4.28
C LEU A 76 -2.76 -5.49 -4.16
N LEU A 77 -4.03 -5.59 -4.56
CA LEU A 77 -4.84 -6.79 -4.38
C LEU A 77 -5.37 -7.30 -5.71
N SER A 78 -5.30 -8.61 -5.93
CA SER A 78 -5.92 -9.23 -7.11
C SER A 78 -7.44 -9.17 -7.08
N TYR A 79 -8.06 -9.37 -8.25
CA TYR A 79 -9.52 -9.51 -8.40
C TYR A 79 -10.14 -10.50 -7.39
N GLY A 80 -9.46 -11.63 -7.12
CA GLY A 80 -9.92 -12.67 -6.19
C GLY A 80 -10.14 -12.19 -4.75
N LEU A 81 -9.40 -11.18 -4.29
CA LEU A 81 -9.52 -10.60 -2.95
C LEU A 81 -10.63 -9.54 -2.84
N VAL A 82 -11.05 -8.95 -3.97
CA VAL A 82 -12.02 -7.84 -3.97
C VAL A 82 -13.41 -8.22 -4.47
N THR A 83 -13.50 -9.22 -5.35
CA THR A 83 -14.77 -9.66 -5.93
C THR A 83 -15.68 -10.33 -4.89
N LYS A 84 -17.00 -10.19 -5.04
CA LYS A 84 -17.99 -10.96 -4.26
C LYS A 84 -18.14 -12.40 -4.76
N ARG A 85 -17.57 -12.74 -5.92
CA ARG A 85 -17.76 -14.03 -6.61
C ARG A 85 -16.86 -15.18 -6.16
N SER A 86 -15.97 -14.96 -5.19
CA SER A 86 -15.11 -16.02 -4.64
C SER A 86 -15.27 -16.09 -3.12
N GLY A 87 -15.10 -17.28 -2.54
CA GLY A 87 -15.16 -17.49 -1.10
C GLY A 87 -13.84 -17.18 -0.38
N GLY A 88 -13.81 -17.39 0.93
CA GLY A 88 -12.62 -17.21 1.77
C GLY A 88 -12.33 -15.75 2.15
N TYR A 89 -11.06 -15.44 2.40
CA TYR A 89 -10.63 -14.09 2.78
C TYR A 89 -10.93 -13.02 1.72
N LYS A 90 -11.33 -11.85 2.20
CA LYS A 90 -11.69 -10.67 1.41
C LYS A 90 -11.06 -9.41 1.95
N PHE A 91 -10.77 -8.50 1.04
CA PHE A 91 -10.33 -7.16 1.39
C PHE A 91 -11.34 -6.44 2.27
N TYR A 92 -10.89 -5.97 3.43
CA TYR A 92 -11.65 -5.08 4.29
C TYR A 92 -11.11 -3.65 4.24
N LYS A 93 -9.85 -3.44 4.65
CA LYS A 93 -9.25 -2.10 4.75
C LYS A 93 -7.72 -2.14 4.74
N VAL A 94 -7.09 -1.07 4.26
CA VAL A 94 -5.64 -0.81 4.41
C VAL A 94 -5.38 0.30 5.41
N PHE A 95 -4.18 0.26 5.98
CA PHE A 95 -3.75 1.19 7.01
C PHE A 95 -2.26 1.52 6.82
N ILE A 96 -1.90 2.72 7.26
CA ILE A 96 -0.52 3.16 7.43
C ILE A 96 -0.30 3.24 8.95
N HIS A 97 0.74 2.58 9.44
CA HIS A 97 1.09 2.57 10.85
C HIS A 97 1.99 3.77 11.16
N ASN A 98 1.38 4.84 11.65
CA ASN A 98 2.01 6.14 11.91
C ASN A 98 1.77 6.63 13.35
N GLU A 99 1.92 5.72 14.33
CA GLU A 99 1.78 6.05 15.75
C GLU A 99 2.75 7.15 16.21
N PRO A 100 2.40 7.97 17.22
CA PRO A 100 3.18 9.14 17.64
C PRO A 100 4.69 8.90 17.86
N TYR A 101 5.06 7.72 18.37
CA TYR A 101 6.47 7.37 18.63
C TYR A 101 7.28 7.11 17.36
N LEU A 102 6.62 6.92 16.20
CA LEU A 102 7.25 6.76 14.90
C LEU A 102 7.51 8.09 14.20
N LEU A 103 7.05 9.22 14.75
CA LEU A 103 7.26 10.54 14.17
C LEU A 103 8.40 11.26 14.87
N GLN A 104 9.14 12.04 14.09
CA GLN A 104 10.03 13.06 14.62
C GLN A 104 9.20 14.09 15.39
N SER A 105 9.48 14.28 16.68
CA SER A 105 8.67 15.14 17.55
C SER A 105 9.03 16.62 17.48
N THR A 106 10.25 16.96 17.08
CA THR A 106 10.80 18.32 17.14
C THR A 106 11.73 18.66 15.98
N GLY A 107 11.97 19.96 15.78
CA GLY A 107 12.89 20.47 14.77
C GLY A 107 12.24 20.63 13.39
N GLN A 108 13.04 20.93 12.37
CA GLN A 108 12.56 21.21 11.01
C GLN A 108 11.79 20.05 10.36
N PHE A 109 12.01 18.81 10.82
CA PHE A 109 11.36 17.61 10.30
C PHE A 109 10.26 17.09 11.23
N ALA A 110 9.75 17.92 12.16
CA ALA A 110 8.67 17.49 13.04
C ALA A 110 7.46 17.00 12.23
N GLY A 111 6.91 15.84 12.59
CA GLY A 111 5.83 15.17 11.86
C GLY A 111 6.27 14.26 10.70
N TYR A 112 7.56 14.17 10.40
CA TYR A 112 8.10 13.18 9.45
C TYR A 112 8.31 11.83 10.14
N PRO A 113 8.43 10.71 9.41
CA PRO A 113 8.93 9.46 9.98
C PRO A 113 10.26 9.67 10.71
N PHE A 114 10.38 9.11 11.90
CA PHE A 114 11.58 9.22 12.73
C PHE A 114 12.68 8.33 12.16
N ARG A 115 13.53 8.94 11.34
CA ARG A 115 14.58 8.26 10.57
C ARG A 115 15.66 7.66 11.49
N THR A 116 16.19 6.51 11.12
CA THR A 116 17.35 5.92 11.80
C THR A 116 18.63 6.71 11.54
N PHE A 117 18.81 7.21 10.31
CA PHE A 117 19.94 8.03 9.90
C PHE A 117 19.48 9.29 9.17
N GLY A 118 20.25 10.37 9.27
CA GLY A 118 20.02 11.60 8.52
C GLY A 118 21.26 12.50 8.53
N GLY A 119 21.59 13.09 7.38
CA GLY A 119 22.77 13.97 7.25
C GLY A 119 24.11 13.31 7.60
N GLY A 120 24.22 11.98 7.48
CA GLY A 120 25.40 11.21 7.86
C GLY A 120 25.50 10.84 9.34
N ALA A 121 24.52 11.22 10.17
CA ALA A 121 24.47 10.89 11.59
C ALA A 121 23.40 9.83 11.89
N TYR A 122 23.63 9.01 12.92
CA TYR A 122 22.61 8.17 13.53
C TYR A 122 21.70 9.03 14.40
N LEU A 123 20.39 8.98 14.13
CA LEU A 123 19.38 9.80 14.81
C LEU A 123 18.58 9.02 15.87
N GLY A 124 18.70 7.69 15.91
CA GLY A 124 18.00 6.84 16.89
C GLY A 124 16.57 6.46 16.54
N GLY A 125 16.08 6.86 15.37
CA GLY A 125 14.74 6.52 14.90
C GLY A 125 14.62 5.12 14.30
N TYR A 126 13.39 4.78 13.90
CA TYR A 126 13.00 3.45 13.44
C TYR A 126 13.20 3.25 11.93
N SER A 127 12.78 4.23 11.13
CA SER A 127 12.73 4.15 9.67
C SER A 127 12.35 5.51 9.09
N ASP A 128 12.78 5.81 7.87
CA ASP A 128 12.27 6.95 7.10
C ASP A 128 10.96 6.65 6.35
N HIS A 129 10.43 5.44 6.51
CA HIS A 129 9.15 4.98 5.98
C HIS A 129 8.23 4.46 7.11
N PHE A 130 6.94 4.76 7.02
CA PHE A 130 5.89 4.11 7.81
C PHE A 130 5.49 2.76 7.21
N ALA A 131 5.23 1.79 8.08
CA ALA A 131 4.75 0.48 7.66
C ALA A 131 3.30 0.54 7.15
N VAL A 132 2.96 -0.33 6.21
CA VAL A 132 1.59 -0.50 5.72
C VAL A 132 1.07 -1.89 6.02
N TYR A 133 -0.22 -2.01 6.32
CA TYR A 133 -0.85 -3.29 6.58
C TYR A 133 -2.28 -3.36 6.04
N VAL A 134 -2.77 -4.58 5.85
CA VAL A 134 -4.10 -4.86 5.31
C VAL A 134 -4.87 -5.77 6.25
N ALA A 135 -6.12 -5.42 6.52
CA ALA A 135 -7.07 -6.29 7.17
C ALA A 135 -7.85 -7.08 6.11
N LEU A 136 -7.86 -8.41 6.27
CA LEU A 136 -8.67 -9.32 5.49
C LEU A 136 -9.71 -9.98 6.40
N VAL A 137 -10.94 -10.13 5.90
CA VAL A 137 -12.05 -10.74 6.64
C VAL A 137 -12.56 -11.97 5.91
N LYS A 138 -13.03 -12.97 6.65
CA LYS A 138 -13.65 -14.18 6.12
C LYS A 138 -14.92 -14.45 6.94
N ALA A 139 -16.00 -14.84 6.27
CA ALA A 139 -17.19 -15.31 6.97
C ALA A 139 -16.85 -16.58 7.76
N VAL A 140 -17.30 -16.64 9.02
CA VAL A 140 -17.24 -17.84 9.85
C VAL A 140 -18.51 -18.63 9.58
N GLU A 141 -18.36 -19.91 9.22
CA GLU A 141 -19.52 -20.80 9.13
C GLU A 141 -20.05 -21.04 10.55
N PRO A 142 -21.39 -20.98 10.76
CA PRO A 142 -21.99 -21.21 12.07
C PRO A 142 -21.66 -22.58 12.69
#